data_AF-A0A6G2VN81-F1
#
_entry.id   AF-A0A6G2VN81-F1
#
_cell.length_a   1.000
_cell.length_b   1.000
_cell.length_c   1.000
_cell.angle_alpha   90.00
_cell.angle_beta   90.00
_cell.angle_gamma   90.00
#
_symmetry.space_group_name_H-M   'P 1'
#
loop_
_entity.id
_entity.type
_entity.pdbx_description
1 polymer ?
#
loop_
_entity_poly.entity_id
_entity_poly.type
_entity_poly.pdbx_seq_one_letter_code
_entity_poly.pdbx_strand_id
1 'polypeptide(L)'
;HTGGGVPSWSSEFDDWGRRALESRDWDALLDFLDKAPAGRYAHPRTEHFAPLFVTMGAAEAGGEPDAQKSVIDGFWMGMAKRSVQFG
;
A
#
# COMPACT_ATOMS: atom_id res chain seq x y z
N HIS A 1 3.76 14.99 -3.04
CA HIS A 1 2.84 16.09 -3.44
C HIS A 1 1.69 15.54 -4.27
N THR A 2 0.44 15.65 -3.79
CA THR A 2 -0.76 15.43 -4.59
C THR A 2 -0.96 16.65 -5.50
N GLY A 3 -0.47 16.58 -6.73
CA GLY A 3 -0.75 17.61 -7.74
C GLY A 3 -2.25 17.65 -8.07
N GLY A 4 -2.76 18.82 -8.46
CA GLY A 4 -4.15 18.96 -8.91
C GLY A 4 -4.46 17.96 -10.02
N GLY A 5 -5.42 17.07 -9.80
CA GLY A 5 -5.78 15.99 -10.72
C GLY A 5 -5.75 14.58 -10.14
N VAL A 6 -5.27 14.38 -8.91
CA VAL A 6 -5.41 13.10 -8.20
C VAL A 6 -6.80 13.01 -7.58
N PRO A 7 -7.61 11.98 -7.90
CA PRO A 7 -8.91 11.77 -7.26
C PRO A 7 -8.76 11.50 -5.76
N SER A 8 -9.70 11.98 -4.95
CA SER A 8 -9.65 11.84 -3.47
C SER A 8 -9.49 10.39 -3.03
N TRP A 9 -10.30 9.49 -3.61
CA TRP A 9 -10.27 8.05 -3.30
C TRP A 9 -8.87 7.42 -3.47
N SER A 10 -8.09 7.91 -4.45
CA SER A 10 -6.75 7.39 -4.74
C SER A 10 -5.73 7.90 -3.73
N SER A 11 -5.80 9.20 -3.43
CA SER A 11 -4.95 9.80 -2.39
C SER A 11 -5.25 9.28 -0.99
N GLU A 12 -6.52 9.02 -0.68
CA GLU A 12 -6.96 8.50 0.61
C GLU A 12 -6.52 7.04 0.79
N PHE A 13 -6.62 6.22 -0.26
CA PHE A 13 -6.14 4.84 -0.23
C PHE A 13 -4.61 4.76 -0.09
N ASP A 14 -3.86 5.57 -0.84
CA ASP A 14 -2.39 5.61 -0.73
C ASP A 14 -1.92 6.07 0.66
N ASP A 15 -2.55 7.10 1.23
CA ASP A 15 -2.21 7.57 2.56
C ASP A 15 -2.55 6.55 3.65
N TRP A 16 -3.71 5.89 3.54
CA TRP A 16 -4.07 4.78 4.42
C TRP A 16 -3.04 3.65 4.34
N GLY A 17 -2.67 3.22 3.12
CA GLY A 17 -1.72 2.13 2.90
C GLY A 17 -0.34 2.46 3.47
N ARG A 18 0.11 3.71 3.30
CA ARG A 18 1.34 4.22 3.93
C ARG A 18 1.30 4.09 5.45
N ARG A 19 0.24 4.57 6.09
CA ARG A 19 0.09 4.52 7.56
C ARG A 19 0.03 3.10 8.08
N ALA A 20 -0.75 2.23 7.43
CA ALA A 20 -0.88 0.82 7.82
C ALA A 20 0.46 0.07 7.71
N LEU A 21 1.25 0.37 6.68
CA LEU A 21 2.60 -0.16 6.52
C LEU A 21 3.55 0.37 7.62
N GLU A 22 3.57 1.68 7.86
CA GLU A 22 4.40 2.30 8.91
C GLU A 22 4.07 1.76 10.31
N SER A 23 2.79 1.49 10.59
CA SER A 23 2.34 0.94 11.87
C SER A 23 2.38 -0.59 11.95
N ARG A 24 2.76 -1.28 10.88
CA ARG A 24 2.71 -2.74 10.76
C ARG A 24 1.34 -3.33 11.08
N ASP A 25 0.28 -2.65 10.62
CA ASP A 25 -1.09 -3.12 10.76
C ASP A 25 -1.40 -4.17 9.69
N TRP A 26 -0.84 -5.36 9.87
CA TRP A 26 -0.98 -6.48 8.93
C TRP A 26 -2.43 -6.92 8.78
N ASP A 27 -3.19 -6.88 9.87
CA ASP A 27 -4.62 -7.18 9.85
C ASP A 27 -5.40 -6.16 9.01
N ALA A 28 -5.01 -4.89 9.03
CA ALA A 28 -5.61 -3.88 8.16
C ALA A 28 -5.23 -4.06 6.69
N LEU A 29 -3.98 -4.39 6.42
CA LEU A 29 -3.48 -4.62 5.07
C LEU A 29 -4.13 -5.87 4.45
N LEU A 30 -4.25 -6.97 5.18
CA LEU A 30 -4.86 -8.21 4.71
C LEU A 30 -6.37 -8.06 4.44
N ASP A 31 -7.05 -7.17 5.18
CA ASP A 31 -8.48 -6.86 5.04
C ASP A 31 -8.72 -5.47 4.42
N PHE A 32 -7.86 -5.08 3.47
CA PHE A 32 -7.91 -3.74 2.88
C PHE A 32 -9.22 -3.44 2.14
N LEU A 33 -9.95 -4.45 1.67
CA LEU A 33 -11.21 -4.24 0.95
C LEU A 33 -12.29 -3.63 1.84
N ASP A 34 -12.28 -3.95 3.13
CA ASP A 34 -13.26 -3.48 4.10
C ASP A 34 -12.68 -2.40 5.04
N LYS A 35 -11.37 -2.39 5.26
CA LYS A 35 -10.70 -1.43 6.18
C LYS A 35 -10.09 -0.21 5.49
N ALA A 36 -9.80 -0.27 4.19
CA ALA A 36 -9.25 0.88 3.47
C ALA A 36 -10.37 1.79 2.95
N PRO A 37 -10.15 3.13 2.94
CA PRO A 37 -11.06 4.04 2.27
C PRO A 37 -11.11 3.69 0.78
N ALA A 38 -12.31 3.46 0.26
CA ALA A 38 -12.55 3.13 -1.15
C ALA A 38 -11.78 1.89 -1.65
N GLY A 39 -11.47 0.91 -0.78
CA GLY A 39 -10.67 -0.28 -1.15
C GLY A 39 -11.18 -1.04 -2.39
N ARG A 40 -12.50 -1.23 -2.52
CA ARG A 40 -13.12 -1.86 -3.70
C ARG A 40 -13.08 -0.99 -4.95
N TYR A 41 -12.97 0.33 -4.81
CA TYR A 41 -12.83 1.26 -5.92
C TYR A 41 -11.39 1.34 -6.40
N ALA A 42 -10.43 1.41 -5.46
CA ALA A 42 -9.00 1.40 -5.75
C ALA A 42 -8.52 0.07 -6.34
N HIS A 43 -9.09 -1.04 -5.85
CA HIS A 43 -8.80 -2.39 -6.32
C HIS A 43 -10.08 -3.22 -6.49
N PRO A 44 -10.72 -3.12 -7.68
CA PRO A 44 -11.89 -3.94 -8.03
C PRO A 44 -11.60 -5.45 -8.03
N ARG A 45 -10.32 -5.83 -8.19
CA ARG A 45 -9.79 -7.18 -8.01
C ARG A 45 -8.53 -7.12 -7.13
N THR A 46 -8.26 -8.15 -6.34
CA THR A 46 -7.15 -8.20 -5.37
C THR A 46 -5.76 -8.30 -6.01
N GLU A 47 -5.70 -8.60 -7.30
CA GLU A 47 -4.49 -8.93 -8.08
C GLU A 47 -3.37 -7.88 -8.04
N HIS A 48 -3.67 -6.59 -7.87
CA HIS A 48 -2.64 -5.54 -7.86
C HIS A 48 -2.07 -5.27 -6.46
N PHE A 49 -2.77 -5.70 -5.41
CA PHE A 49 -2.31 -5.60 -4.03
C PHE A 49 -1.60 -6.88 -3.57
N ALA A 50 -1.95 -8.02 -4.17
CA ALA A 50 -1.39 -9.33 -3.86
C ALA A 50 0.16 -9.40 -3.79
N PRO A 51 0.92 -8.74 -4.69
CA PRO A 51 2.37 -8.78 -4.64
C PRO A 51 2.96 -8.23 -3.33
N LEU A 52 2.31 -7.27 -2.67
CA LEU A 52 2.76 -6.72 -1.39
C LEU A 52 2.85 -7.81 -0.31
N PHE A 53 1.84 -8.68 -0.22
CA PHE A 53 1.81 -9.77 0.78
C PHE A 53 2.88 -10.83 0.52
N VAL A 54 3.19 -11.10 -0.75
CA VAL A 54 4.26 -12.04 -1.11
C VAL A 54 5.61 -11.51 -0.62
N THR A 55 5.90 -10.23 -0.87
CA THR A 55 7.17 -9.61 -0.45
C THR A 55 7.28 -9.52 1.08
N MET A 56 6.18 -9.21 1.77
CA MET A 56 6.14 -9.20 3.24
C MET A 56 6.40 -10.58 3.83
N GLY A 57 5.75 -11.63 3.30
CA GLY A 57 5.97 -13.00 3.77
C GLY A 57 7.41 -13.48 3.56
N ALA A 58 8.06 -13.07 2.46
CA ALA A 58 9.46 -13.36 2.21
C ALA A 58 10.40 -12.64 3.20
N ALA A 59 10.11 -11.38 3.54
CA ALA A 59 10.89 -10.61 4.51
C ALA A 59 10.79 -11.19 5.93
N GLU A 60 9.58 -11.60 6.34
CA GLU A 60 9.35 -12.27 7.63
C GLU A 60 10.15 -13.59 7.72
N ALA A 61 10.12 -14.41 6.67
CA ALA A 61 10.88 -15.66 6.61
C ALA A 61 12.41 -15.44 6.62
N GLY A 62 12.88 -14.27 6.16
CA GLY A 62 14.29 -13.88 6.15
C GLY A 62 14.82 -13.30 7.46
N GLY A 63 13.94 -13.03 8.44
CA GLY A 63 14.32 -12.45 9.74
C GLY A 63 14.58 -10.94 9.72
N GLU A 64 14.19 -10.23 8.66
CA GLU A 64 14.34 -8.76 8.53
C GLU A 64 12.99 -8.04 8.28
N PRO A 65 11.91 -8.31 9.04
CA PRO A 65 10.63 -7.63 8.83
C PRO A 65 10.67 -6.14 9.19
N ASP A 66 11.68 -5.72 9.96
CA ASP A 66 11.79 -4.35 10.46
C ASP A 66 12.35 -3.36 9.44
N ALA A 67 13.00 -3.82 8.38
CA ALA A 67 13.71 -2.95 7.44
C ALA A 67 12.83 -2.48 6.27
N GLN A 68 11.64 -1.95 6.59
CA GLN A 68 10.75 -1.41 5.56
C GLN A 68 11.11 0.02 5.19
N LYS A 69 11.33 0.30 3.90
CA LYS A 69 11.49 1.65 3.36
C LYS A 69 10.55 1.89 2.19
N SER A 70 9.83 3.01 2.20
CA SER A 70 9.10 3.49 1.02
C SER A 70 10.06 4.30 0.18
N VAL A 71 10.55 3.74 -0.92
CA VAL A 71 11.63 4.32 -1.74
C VAL A 71 11.11 5.21 -2.88
N ILE A 72 9.86 5.01 -3.31
CA ILE A 72 9.21 5.79 -4.37
C ILE A 72 7.77 6.04 -3.95
N ASP A 73 7.30 7.29 -4.10
CA ASP A 73 5.91 7.70 -3.87
C ASP A 73 5.40 8.67 -4.94
N GLY A 74 4.12 9.03 -4.86
CA GLY A 74 3.44 9.95 -5.77
C GLY A 74 2.50 9.27 -6.76
N PHE A 75 1.95 10.07 -7.66
CA PHE A 75 0.85 9.65 -8.55
C PHE A 75 1.23 9.82 -10.02
N TRP A 76 0.69 8.97 -10.88
CA TRP A 76 0.73 9.13 -12.34
C TRP A 76 -0.68 8.90 -12.90
N MET A 77 -1.23 9.90 -13.59
CA MET A 77 -2.61 9.89 -14.08
C MET A 77 -3.65 9.50 -13.00
N GLY A 78 -3.41 9.90 -11.74
CA GLY A 78 -4.30 9.57 -10.61
C GLY A 78 -4.06 8.19 -9.97
N MET A 79 -3.12 7.38 -10.48
CA MET A 79 -2.76 6.09 -9.91
C MET A 79 -1.55 6.20 -8.98
N ALA A 80 -1.60 5.57 -7.81
CA ALA A 80 -0.49 5.54 -6.85
C ALA A 80 0.71 4.74 -7.41
N LYS A 81 1.93 5.23 -7.15
CA LYS A 81 3.19 4.60 -7.57
C LYS A 81 4.05 4.13 -6.40
N ARG A 82 3.44 3.91 -5.23
CA ARG A 82 4.19 3.60 -4.02
C ARG A 82 4.97 2.30 -4.18
N SER A 83 6.28 2.38 -3.97
CA SER A 83 7.17 1.21 -3.92
C SER A 83 7.66 1.00 -2.50
N VAL A 84 7.59 -0.25 -2.05
CA VAL A 84 8.02 -0.69 -0.74
C VAL A 84 9.20 -1.64 -0.90
N GLN A 85 10.27 -1.40 -0.15
CA GLN A 85 11.40 -2.31 0.02
C GLN A 85 11.35 -2.88 1.44
N PHE A 86 11.65 -4.17 1.57
CA PHE A 86 11.91 -4.85 2.83
C PHE A 86 13.36 -5.37 2.79
N GLY A 87 14.15 -5.17 3.85
CA GLY A 87 15.60 -5.43 3.90
C GLY A 87 16.44 -4.15 3.82
#